data_AF-M1SJT2-F1
#
_entry.id   AF-M1SJT2-F1
#
_cell.length_a   1.000
_cell.length_b   1.000
_cell.length_c   1.000
_cell.angle_alpha   90.00
_cell.angle_beta   90.00
_cell.angle_gamma   90.00
#
_symmetry.space_group_name_H-M   'P 1'
#
loop_
_entity.id
_entity.type
_entity.pdbx_description
1 polymer ?
#
loop_
_entity_poly.entity_id
_entity_poly.type
_entity_poly.pdbx_seq_one_letter_code
_entity_poly.pdbx_strand_id
1 'polypeptide(L)'
;MKHIKYFLLAGVLGLSACAAVYTDASDSNHVTFLNSDGESIASLTPKANAYCAQYGKTAVFRKSDTQLVAVFDCNWPQSSPR
;
A
#
# COMPACT_ATOMS: atom_id res chain seq x y z
N MET A 1 4.88 18.73 -42.09
CA MET A 1 4.17 19.12 -40.85
C MET A 1 2.97 18.20 -40.56
N LYS A 2 3.14 16.88 -40.51
CA LYS A 2 2.06 15.92 -40.14
C LYS A 2 2.45 15.02 -38.96
N HIS A 3 3.75 14.77 -38.75
CA HIS A 3 4.26 13.90 -37.69
C HIS A 3 4.23 14.53 -36.29
N ILE A 4 4.29 15.86 -36.19
CA ILE A 4 4.21 16.60 -34.91
C ILE A 4 2.84 16.42 -34.23
N LYS A 5 1.77 16.23 -35.01
CA LYS A 5 0.41 16.09 -34.49
C LYS A 5 0.15 14.73 -33.84
N TYR A 6 0.85 13.68 -34.30
CA TYR A 6 0.78 12.35 -33.70
C TYR A 6 1.67 12.21 -32.45
N PHE A 7 2.77 12.97 -32.39
CA PHE A 7 3.65 12.97 -31.24
C PHE A 7 2.99 13.58 -29.99
N LEU A 8 2.15 14.61 -30.18
CA LEU A 8 1.38 15.23 -29.11
C LEU A 8 0.25 14.34 -28.55
N LEU A 9 -0.32 13.44 -29.36
CA LEU A 9 -1.39 12.54 -28.90
C LEU A 9 -0.88 11.38 -28.03
N ALA A 10 0.39 10.99 -28.19
CA ALA A 10 1.01 9.92 -27.39
C ALA A 10 1.38 10.36 -25.97
N GLY A 11 1.46 11.67 -25.69
CA GLY A 11 1.86 12.20 -24.38
C GLY A 11 0.78 12.13 -23.29
N VAL A 12 -0.48 11.94 -23.64
CA VAL A 12 -1.61 12.02 -22.69
C VAL A 12 -1.92 10.68 -22.00
N LEU A 13 -1.41 9.55 -22.52
CA LEU A 13 -1.71 8.21 -22.00
C LEU A 13 -0.71 7.72 -20.93
N GLY A 14 0.29 8.52 -20.58
CA GLY A 14 1.43 8.07 -19.75
C GLY A 14 1.38 8.47 -18.26
N LEU A 15 0.42 9.27 -17.81
CA LEU A 15 0.32 9.67 -16.40
C LEU A 15 -0.68 8.79 -15.64
N SER A 16 -0.37 7.50 -15.50
CA SER A 16 -0.85 6.75 -14.36
C SER A 16 -0.11 7.27 -13.14
N ALA A 17 -0.66 8.29 -12.48
CA ALA A 17 -0.22 8.68 -11.16
C ALA A 17 -0.50 7.50 -10.22
N CYS A 18 0.50 6.64 -10.02
CA CYS A 18 0.53 5.77 -8.87
C CYS A 18 0.61 6.71 -7.67
N ALA A 19 -0.54 7.03 -7.07
CA ALA A 19 -0.58 7.56 -5.72
C ALA A 19 0.00 6.46 -4.83
N ALA A 20 1.33 6.41 -4.73
CA ALA A 20 2.01 5.67 -3.70
C ALA A 20 1.64 6.37 -2.40
N VAL A 21 0.52 5.94 -1.81
CA VAL A 21 0.21 6.23 -0.42
C VAL A 21 1.31 5.55 0.38
N TYR A 22 2.39 6.30 0.56
CA TYR A 22 3.33 6.25 1.66
C TYR A 22 3.69 4.85 2.16
N THR A 23 4.59 4.20 1.42
CA THR A 23 5.35 3.02 1.88
C THR A 23 6.84 3.37 1.96
N ASP A 24 7.22 4.27 2.87
CA ASP A 24 8.65 4.61 3.07
C ASP A 24 9.40 3.55 3.90
N ALA A 25 8.70 2.69 4.65
CA ALA A 25 9.33 1.69 5.54
C ALA A 25 8.55 0.36 5.63
N SER A 26 8.07 -0.17 4.51
CA SER A 26 7.37 -1.47 4.49
C SER A 26 8.28 -2.58 3.96
N ASP A 27 8.40 -3.69 4.69
CA ASP A 27 9.17 -4.87 4.31
C ASP A 27 8.29 -6.14 4.32
N SER A 28 8.88 -7.29 4.03
CA SER A 28 8.18 -8.58 4.07
C SER A 28 7.56 -8.93 5.44
N ASN A 29 8.01 -8.30 6.54
CA ASN A 29 7.60 -8.60 7.90
C ASN A 29 6.69 -7.54 8.52
N HIS A 30 6.70 -6.30 8.04
CA HIS A 30 5.74 -5.29 8.48
C HIS A 30 5.50 -4.24 7.39
N VAL A 31 4.29 -3.68 7.39
CA VAL A 31 3.88 -2.56 6.54
C VAL A 31 3.52 -1.37 7.41
N THR A 32 4.04 -0.20 7.05
CA THR A 32 3.83 1.05 7.76
C THR A 32 3.09 2.01 6.84
N PHE A 33 1.89 2.42 7.24
CA PHE A 33 1.10 3.44 6.55
C PHE A 33 1.27 4.78 7.23
N LEU A 34 1.58 5.81 6.44
CA LEU A 34 1.37 7.18 6.92
C LEU A 34 -0.12 7.53 6.77
N ASN A 35 -0.80 7.62 7.90
CA ASN A 35 -2.24 7.87 8.01
C ASN A 35 -2.55 9.37 8.22
N SER A 36 -2.01 10.23 7.36
CA SER A 36 -2.20 11.68 7.51
C SER A 36 -3.67 12.12 7.30
N ASP A 37 -4.46 11.32 6.59
CA ASP A 37 -5.90 11.53 6.36
C ASP A 37 -6.80 11.04 7.51
N GLY A 38 -6.24 10.42 8.54
CA GLY A 38 -7.00 9.91 9.68
C GLY A 38 -7.92 8.73 9.33
N GLU A 39 -7.57 7.91 8.34
CA GLU A 39 -8.31 6.69 8.02
C GLU A 39 -8.37 5.77 9.25
N SER A 40 -9.52 5.13 9.43
CA SER A 40 -9.68 4.13 10.49
C SER A 40 -8.81 2.91 10.22
N ILE A 41 -8.33 2.27 11.29
CA ILE A 41 -7.56 1.01 11.19
C ILE A 41 -8.33 -0.04 10.38
N ALA A 42 -9.65 -0.09 10.51
CA ALA A 42 -10.50 -0.98 9.71
C ALA A 42 -10.39 -0.77 8.19
N SER A 43 -10.14 0.46 7.74
CA SER A 43 -9.91 0.79 6.31
C SER A 43 -8.48 0.51 5.88
N LEU A 44 -7.52 0.59 6.79
CA LEU A 44 -6.11 0.30 6.55
C LEU A 44 -5.81 -1.21 6.58
N THR A 45 -6.52 -2.00 7.38
CA THR A 45 -6.38 -3.47 7.47
C THR A 45 -6.48 -4.18 6.12
N PRO A 46 -7.48 -3.94 5.25
CA PRO A 46 -7.54 -4.59 3.94
C PRO A 46 -6.38 -4.15 3.03
N LYS A 47 -5.91 -2.90 3.13
CA LYS A 47 -4.73 -2.41 2.39
C LYS A 47 -3.46 -3.13 2.87
N ALA A 48 -3.30 -3.27 4.19
CA ALA A 48 -2.21 -4.00 4.81
C ALA A 48 -2.22 -5.49 4.40
N ASN A 49 -3.39 -6.12 4.41
CA ASN A 49 -3.56 -7.51 3.98
C ASN A 49 -3.22 -7.70 2.51
N ALA A 50 -3.63 -6.79 1.63
CA ALA A 50 -3.26 -6.86 0.22
C ALA A 50 -1.74 -6.77 0.03
N TYR A 51 -1.05 -5.95 0.84
CA TYR A 51 0.41 -5.87 0.85
C TYR A 51 1.06 -7.18 1.34
N CYS A 52 0.69 -7.66 2.53
CA CYS A 52 1.25 -8.88 3.09
C CYS A 52 0.93 -10.14 2.25
N ALA A 53 -0.20 -10.16 1.55
CA ALA A 53 -0.60 -11.26 0.68
C ALA A 53 0.34 -11.46 -0.51
N GLN A 54 1.06 -10.42 -0.96
CA GLN A 54 2.12 -10.55 -1.97
C GLN A 54 3.25 -11.49 -1.52
N TYR A 55 3.41 -11.66 -0.21
CA TYR A 55 4.40 -12.54 0.42
C TYR A 55 3.77 -13.83 0.99
N GLY A 56 2.48 -14.08 0.76
CA GLY A 56 1.76 -15.22 1.34
C GLY A 56 1.48 -15.07 2.85
N LYS A 57 1.50 -13.83 3.36
CA LYS A 57 1.31 -13.49 4.77
C LYS A 57 -0.01 -12.74 4.98
N THR A 58 -0.45 -12.67 6.24
CA THR A 58 -1.62 -11.92 6.69
C THR A 58 -1.17 -10.75 7.55
N ALA A 59 -1.81 -9.59 7.37
CA ALA A 59 -1.54 -8.40 8.16
C ALA A 59 -2.22 -8.49 9.55
N VAL A 60 -1.48 -8.12 10.58
CA VAL A 60 -1.94 -8.01 11.97
C VAL A 60 -1.62 -6.61 12.45
N PHE A 61 -2.63 -5.88 12.93
CA PHE A 61 -2.40 -4.54 13.46
C PHE A 61 -1.47 -4.62 14.69
N ARG A 62 -0.34 -3.92 14.64
CA ARG A 62 0.63 -3.89 15.74
C ARG A 62 0.40 -2.68 16.63
N LYS A 63 0.57 -1.48 16.07
CA LYS A 63 0.49 -0.21 16.80
C LYS A 63 0.26 0.99 15.89
N SER A 64 -0.19 2.08 16.50
CA SER A 64 -0.26 3.41 15.90
C SER A 64 0.41 4.39 16.86
N ASP A 65 1.60 4.90 16.50
CA ASP A 65 2.44 5.74 17.40
C ASP A 65 1.90 7.16 17.54
N THR A 66 1.23 7.65 16.51
CA THR A 66 0.48 8.91 16.46
C THR A 66 -0.58 8.74 15.36
N GLN A 67 -1.62 9.59 15.32
CA GLN A 67 -2.66 9.51 14.26
C GLN A 67 -2.09 9.47 12.83
N LEU A 68 -0.82 9.86 12.66
CA LEU A 68 -0.05 9.91 11.43
C LEU A 68 0.56 8.57 10.98
N VAL A 69 0.70 7.55 11.84
CA VAL A 69 1.42 6.31 11.47
C VAL A 69 0.71 5.07 12.00
N ALA A 70 0.33 4.15 11.11
CA ALA A 70 -0.23 2.85 11.46
C ALA A 70 0.68 1.72 10.98
N VAL A 71 1.09 0.85 11.89
CA VAL A 71 1.99 -0.28 11.61
C VAL A 71 1.23 -1.59 11.71
N PHE A 72 1.39 -2.44 10.70
CA PHE A 72 0.86 -3.80 10.65
C PHE A 72 2.01 -4.79 10.46
N ASP A 73 2.02 -5.86 11.23
CA ASP A 73 2.93 -7.00 11.04
C ASP A 73 2.38 -7.93 9.97
N CYS A 74 3.23 -8.32 9.02
CA CYS A 74 2.95 -9.39 8.08
C CYS A 74 3.42 -10.71 8.70
N ASN A 75 2.47 -11.48 9.22
CA ASN A 75 2.73 -12.80 9.80
C ASN A 75 2.24 -13.90 8.85
N TRP A 76 2.91 -15.05 8.87
CA TRP A 76 2.35 -16.21 8.20
C TRP A 76 0.94 -16.47 8.74
N PRO A 77 -0.04 -16.79 7.87
CA PRO A 77 -1.33 -17.22 8.34
C PRO A 77 -1.08 -18.34 9.33
N GLN A 78 -1.50 -18.14 10.58
CA GLN A 78 -1.39 -19.16 11.61
C GLN A 78 -2.12 -20.38 11.04
N SER A 79 -1.36 -21.40 10.62
CA SER A 79 -1.91 -22.71 10.33
C SER A 79 -2.59 -23.14 11.62
N SER A 80 -3.92 -23.06 11.69
CA SER A 80 -4.67 -23.50 12.86
C SER A 80 -4.10 -24.85 13.30
N PRO A 81 -3.67 -25.01 14.57
CA PRO A 81 -3.46 -26.35 15.09
C PRO A 81 -4.84 -27.02 15.06
N ARG A 82 -4.98 -27.97 14.15
CA ARG A 82 -6.15 -28.84 14.03
C ARG A 82 -6.20 -29.79 15.21
#